data_AF-A0A2N2J2G3-F1
#
_entry.id   AF-A0A2N2J2G3-F1
#
_cell.length_a   1.000
_cell.length_b   1.000
_cell.length_c   1.000
_cell.angle_alpha   90.00
_cell.angle_beta   90.00
_cell.angle_gamma   90.00
#
_symmetry.space_group_name_H-M   'P 1'
#
loop_
_entity.id
_entity.type
_entity.pdbx_description
1 polymer ?
#
loop_
_entity_poly.entity_id
_entity_poly.type
_entity_poly.pdbx_seq_one_letter_code
_entity_poly.pdbx_strand_id
1 'polypeptide(L)'
;MKIKITLSLLLMSFCVIGSSNWAIGQDNNVGLIVGALEHHHVQWPDWGPSFFPEKERKYKFQVRVLFEKKGSSWVAFKHDANNSEDLKKSIKYYPREIDWLVAFDGKTIGQLKSTVPDTIPYYACVGLHVLDPNAKSPTVGKITKEFAGWSDEPCFRPLVLVSKNYTSNPQMWKPVRPPNSIIQQCKEAFIKVVGPVALCDEKSGHKIIANNYSSRINHIKTYQSKDGEYLTCYRLEVPYNNKCDEFSDDFSDQWFFINKTGSVQHIGEKMALLDAGDYDKDGISEIIFWYSRYDEDGYILFYNHFSNHAKFTWNYH
;
A
#
# COMPACT_ATOMS: atom_id res chain seq x y z
N MET A 1 1.14 -31.26 83.57
CA MET A 1 0.39 -30.98 82.32
C MET A 1 0.31 -29.46 82.17
N LYS A 2 1.18 -28.85 81.35
CA LYS A 2 1.31 -27.39 81.22
C LYS A 2 0.64 -26.95 79.92
N ILE A 3 -0.37 -26.09 80.03
CA ILE A 3 -1.12 -25.52 78.91
C ILE A 3 -0.38 -24.26 78.43
N LYS A 4 0.03 -24.22 77.16
CA LYS A 4 0.55 -23.03 76.48
C LYS A 4 -0.62 -22.29 75.85
N ILE A 5 -0.79 -21.02 76.22
CA ILE A 5 -1.70 -20.07 75.58
C ILE A 5 -0.86 -19.22 74.63
N THR A 6 -1.20 -19.23 73.35
CA THR A 6 -0.55 -18.39 72.32
C THR A 6 -1.42 -17.17 72.09
N LEU A 7 -0.86 -15.98 72.35
CA LEU A 7 -1.50 -14.69 72.14
C LEU A 7 -1.13 -14.19 70.72
N SER A 8 -2.10 -14.06 69.83
CA SER A 8 -1.90 -13.49 68.49
C SER A 8 -2.14 -11.97 68.53
N LEU A 9 -1.09 -11.22 68.22
CA LEU A 9 -1.09 -9.76 68.05
C LEU A 9 -1.86 -9.39 66.75
N LEU A 10 -2.92 -8.60 66.86
CA LEU A 10 -3.55 -7.94 65.72
C LEU A 10 -2.78 -6.64 65.41
N LEU A 11 -2.08 -6.59 64.27
CA LEU A 11 -1.61 -5.33 63.70
C LEU A 11 -2.75 -4.67 62.90
N MET A 12 -3.24 -3.53 63.41
CA MET A 12 -4.08 -2.61 62.64
C MET A 12 -3.19 -1.88 61.62
N SER A 13 -3.40 -2.16 60.34
CA SER A 13 -2.78 -1.41 59.25
C SER A 13 -3.70 -0.26 58.85
N PHE A 14 -3.25 0.98 59.05
CA PHE A 14 -3.93 2.19 58.61
C PHE A 14 -3.78 2.33 57.09
N CYS A 15 -4.88 2.24 56.36
CA CYS A 15 -4.94 2.49 54.93
C CYS A 15 -5.00 4.01 54.70
N VAL A 16 -3.88 4.61 54.31
CA VAL A 16 -3.82 6.01 53.85
C VAL A 16 -4.35 6.06 52.42
N ILE A 17 -5.55 6.61 52.25
CA ILE A 17 -6.13 6.89 50.93
C ILE A 17 -5.42 8.13 50.38
N GLY A 18 -4.30 7.90 49.69
CA GLY A 18 -3.65 8.91 48.88
C GLY A 18 -4.48 9.15 47.62
N SER A 19 -5.11 10.32 47.51
CA SER A 19 -5.73 10.81 46.29
C SER A 19 -4.64 11.05 45.24
N SER A 20 -4.32 10.02 44.46
CA SER A 20 -3.51 10.13 43.27
C SER A 20 -4.32 10.86 42.20
N ASN A 21 -3.93 12.09 41.89
CA ASN A 21 -4.30 12.77 40.66
C ASN A 21 -3.76 11.92 39.49
N TRP A 22 -4.56 10.96 39.04
CA TRP A 22 -4.38 10.33 37.75
C TRP A 22 -4.64 11.41 36.71
N ALA A 23 -3.58 12.03 36.23
CA ALA A 23 -3.60 12.62 34.91
C ALA A 23 -4.14 11.52 33.98
N ILE A 24 -5.34 11.73 33.45
CA ILE A 24 -5.86 10.94 32.34
C ILE A 24 -4.89 11.25 31.19
N GLY A 25 -3.79 10.49 31.12
CA GLY A 25 -3.11 10.29 29.86
C GLY A 25 -4.20 9.79 28.95
N GLN A 26 -4.58 10.59 27.95
CA GLN A 26 -5.29 10.05 26.82
C GLN A 26 -4.39 8.92 26.32
N ASP A 27 -4.76 7.68 26.63
CA ASP A 27 -4.28 6.53 25.89
C ASP A 27 -4.64 6.88 24.46
N ASN A 28 -3.65 7.37 23.72
CA ASN A 28 -3.69 7.52 22.29
C ASN A 28 -3.75 6.09 21.76
N ASN A 29 -4.89 5.44 21.94
CA ASN A 29 -5.17 4.13 21.41
C ASN A 29 -5.40 4.34 19.92
N VAL A 30 -4.31 4.65 19.23
CA VAL A 30 -4.24 4.70 17.79
C VAL A 30 -4.74 3.33 17.36
N GLY A 31 -5.79 3.36 16.54
CA GLY A 31 -6.38 2.16 15.98
C GLY A 31 -5.33 1.35 15.22
N LEU A 32 -5.75 0.19 14.72
CA LEU A 32 -4.91 -0.54 13.78
C LEU A 32 -4.86 0.24 12.47
N ILE A 33 -3.65 0.65 12.08
CA ILE A 33 -3.38 1.50 10.92
C ILE A 33 -2.31 0.83 10.08
N VAL A 34 -2.49 0.95 8.77
CA VAL A 34 -1.50 0.59 7.76
C VAL A 34 -1.07 1.85 7.01
N GLY A 35 0.24 1.96 6.77
CA GLY A 35 0.86 3.03 6.00
C GLY A 35 1.90 2.49 5.02
N ALA A 36 2.59 3.40 4.35
CA ALA A 36 3.72 3.09 3.49
C ALA A 36 4.93 3.98 3.82
N LEU A 37 6.12 3.37 3.83
CA LEU A 37 7.40 4.07 3.84
C LEU A 37 7.83 4.30 2.39
N GLU A 38 7.72 5.53 1.95
CA GLU A 38 8.04 5.96 0.58
C GLU A 38 9.46 6.51 0.52
N HIS A 39 10.14 6.29 -0.60
CA HIS A 39 11.32 7.08 -0.95
C HIS A 39 10.85 8.37 -1.63
N HIS A 40 11.29 9.51 -1.13
CA HIS A 40 10.86 10.81 -1.62
C HIS A 40 11.16 10.96 -3.12
N HIS A 41 10.16 11.36 -3.89
CA HIS A 41 10.28 11.72 -5.31
C HIS A 41 10.68 13.19 -5.40
N VAL A 42 11.75 13.52 -6.11
CA VAL A 42 12.10 14.92 -6.34
C VAL A 42 10.99 15.50 -7.21
N GLN A 43 10.12 16.30 -6.62
CA GLN A 43 9.12 17.04 -7.40
C GLN A 43 9.83 17.84 -8.50
N TRP A 44 9.19 17.88 -9.67
CA TRP A 44 9.65 18.60 -10.84
C TRP A 44 10.10 20.02 -10.45
N PRO A 45 11.27 20.49 -10.95
CA PRO A 45 11.90 21.74 -10.52
C PRO A 45 11.03 22.99 -10.73
N ASP A 46 10.01 22.91 -11.59
CA ASP A 46 9.12 24.03 -11.93
C ASP A 46 7.94 24.20 -10.94
N TRP A 47 7.70 23.24 -10.04
CA TRP A 47 6.57 23.26 -9.09
C TRP A 47 6.95 23.89 -7.73
N GLY A 48 7.52 25.09 -7.78
CA GLY A 48 7.83 25.88 -6.58
C GLY A 48 8.87 25.22 -5.65
N PRO A 49 9.25 25.89 -4.54
CA PRO A 49 10.19 25.30 -3.60
C PRO A 49 9.60 24.00 -3.07
N SER A 50 10.33 22.91 -3.27
CA SER A 50 10.06 21.62 -2.64
C SER A 50 9.67 21.81 -1.18
N PHE A 51 8.82 20.92 -0.67
CA PHE A 51 8.37 20.84 0.75
C PHE A 51 9.47 21.11 1.77
N PHE A 52 10.70 20.80 1.36
CA PHE A 52 11.93 21.05 2.05
C PHE A 52 12.78 22.02 1.21
N PRO A 53 13.29 23.13 1.77
CA PRO A 53 14.36 23.90 1.14
C PRO A 53 15.45 22.96 0.62
N GLU A 54 16.22 23.34 -0.40
CA GLU A 54 17.24 22.46 -1.00
C GLU A 54 18.21 21.82 0.02
N LYS A 55 18.43 22.49 1.16
CA LYS A 55 19.23 22.02 2.31
C LYS A 55 18.53 20.97 3.20
N GLU A 56 17.21 20.87 3.11
CA GLU A 56 16.33 19.92 3.82
C GLU A 56 15.88 18.74 2.94
N ARG A 57 16.39 18.62 1.69
CA ARG A 57 16.37 17.36 0.88
C ARG A 57 17.04 16.16 1.56
N LYS A 58 17.37 16.28 2.85
CA LYS A 58 17.90 15.26 3.74
C LYS A 58 16.87 14.14 4.00
N TYR A 59 15.57 14.41 3.90
CA TYR A 59 14.52 13.41 4.07
C TYR A 59 14.35 12.57 2.81
N LYS A 60 15.19 11.54 2.66
CA LYS A 60 15.07 10.53 1.61
C LYS A 60 13.80 9.68 1.73
N PHE A 61 13.18 9.66 2.90
CA PHE A 61 12.03 8.82 3.20
C PHE A 61 10.93 9.63 3.87
N GLN A 62 9.70 9.25 3.57
CA GLN A 62 8.49 9.80 4.17
C GLN A 62 7.52 8.67 4.51
N VAL A 63 6.63 8.91 5.46
CA VAL A 63 5.56 7.96 5.80
C VAL A 63 4.27 8.49 5.22
N ARG A 64 3.49 7.64 4.55
CA ARG A 64 2.11 7.94 4.20
C ARG A 64 1.16 7.10 5.02
N VAL A 65 0.20 7.75 5.67
CA VAL A 65 -0.85 7.09 6.47
C VAL A 65 -2.04 6.79 5.56
N LEU A 66 -2.36 5.51 5.37
CA LEU A 66 -3.21 5.06 4.28
C LEU A 66 -4.57 4.55 4.76
N PHE A 67 -4.57 3.52 5.60
CA PHE A 67 -5.78 2.77 5.96
C PHE A 67 -5.89 2.59 7.46
N GLU A 68 -7.12 2.61 7.96
CA GLU A 68 -7.47 2.23 9.32
C GLU A 68 -8.45 1.06 9.32
N LYS A 69 -8.29 0.15 10.28
CA LYS A 69 -9.25 -0.92 10.51
C LYS A 69 -10.42 -0.39 11.32
N LYS A 70 -11.64 -0.53 10.78
CA LYS A 70 -12.92 -0.22 11.44
C LYS A 70 -13.80 -1.46 11.49
N GLY A 71 -13.84 -2.11 12.65
CA GLY A 71 -14.54 -3.40 12.79
C GLY A 71 -13.90 -4.44 11.87
N SER A 72 -14.70 -5.06 10.99
CA SER A 72 -14.23 -6.03 10.01
C SER A 72 -13.67 -5.43 8.73
N SER A 73 -13.78 -4.11 8.53
CA SER A 73 -13.45 -3.46 7.26
C SER A 73 -12.21 -2.59 7.36
N TRP A 74 -11.46 -2.53 6.26
CA TRP A 74 -10.42 -1.52 6.06
C TRP A 74 -11.02 -0.30 5.38
N VAL A 75 -10.69 0.90 5.88
CA VAL A 75 -11.15 2.17 5.34
C VAL A 75 -9.95 3.08 5.12
N ALA A 76 -9.92 3.76 3.98
CA ALA A 76 -8.89 4.75 3.70
C ALA A 76 -9.08 5.99 4.59
N PHE A 77 -7.99 6.57 5.07
CA PHE A 77 -8.02 7.90 5.66
C PHE A 77 -8.55 8.92 4.64
N LYS A 78 -9.14 10.01 5.11
CA LYS A 78 -9.67 11.06 4.23
C LYS A 78 -8.53 11.65 3.41
N HIS A 79 -8.61 11.50 2.09
CA HIS A 79 -7.54 11.89 1.16
C HIS A 79 -8.01 12.86 0.06
N ASP A 80 -9.32 13.07 -0.05
CA ASP A 80 -9.92 14.04 -0.95
C ASP A 80 -9.87 15.45 -0.34
N ALA A 81 -9.28 16.38 -1.10
CA ALA A 81 -9.36 17.81 -0.84
C ALA A 81 -9.72 18.51 -2.14
N ASN A 82 -10.82 19.26 -2.15
CA ASN A 82 -11.32 19.90 -3.38
C ASN A 82 -10.76 21.32 -3.59
N ASN A 83 -10.08 21.85 -2.57
CA ASN A 83 -9.51 23.19 -2.56
C ASN A 83 -8.46 23.31 -1.45
N SER A 84 -7.74 24.44 -1.43
CA SER A 84 -6.67 24.71 -0.47
C SER A 84 -7.13 24.79 0.99
N GLU A 85 -8.39 25.14 1.25
CA GLU A 85 -8.95 25.20 2.60
C GLU A 85 -9.28 23.81 3.14
N ASP A 86 -9.83 22.93 2.30
CA ASP A 86 -10.03 21.51 2.61
C ASP A 86 -8.69 20.82 2.87
N LEU A 87 -7.68 21.16 2.06
CA LEU A 87 -6.32 20.63 2.20
C LEU A 87 -5.72 20.99 3.56
N LYS A 88 -5.80 22.26 3.99
CA LYS A 88 -5.34 22.68 5.33
C LYS A 88 -6.08 21.96 6.46
N LYS A 89 -7.40 21.77 6.30
CA LYS A 89 -8.23 21.07 7.28
C LYS A 89 -7.98 19.56 7.32
N SER A 90 -7.35 18.98 6.29
CA SER A 90 -7.16 17.53 6.19
C SER A 90 -6.25 16.95 7.29
N ILE A 91 -5.31 17.75 7.81
CA ILE A 91 -4.38 17.38 8.89
C ILE A 91 -5.09 16.78 10.10
N LYS A 92 -6.30 17.28 10.43
CA LYS A 92 -7.05 16.84 11.61
C LYS A 92 -7.57 15.39 11.52
N TYR A 93 -7.58 14.80 10.32
CA TYR A 93 -8.04 13.42 10.12
C TYR A 93 -6.94 12.39 10.39
N TYR A 94 -5.69 12.83 10.56
CA TYR A 94 -4.55 11.95 10.76
C TYR A 94 -4.13 11.93 12.24
N PRO A 95 -3.68 10.77 12.77
CA PRO A 95 -3.13 10.71 14.13
C PRO A 95 -1.92 11.62 14.25
N ARG A 96 -1.76 12.26 15.42
CA ARG A 96 -0.64 13.19 15.65
C ARG A 96 0.72 12.53 15.54
N GLU A 97 0.80 11.30 16.03
CA GLU A 97 2.04 10.54 16.14
C GLU A 97 1.71 9.05 16.03
N ILE A 98 2.57 8.29 15.36
CA ILE A 98 2.42 6.84 15.20
C ILE A 98 3.80 6.18 15.32
N ASP A 99 3.86 5.14 16.15
CA ASP A 99 4.95 4.17 16.16
C ASP A 99 4.66 3.08 15.13
N TRP A 100 5.63 2.83 14.26
CA TRP A 100 5.50 1.92 13.13
C TRP A 100 6.42 0.73 13.24
N LEU A 101 5.92 -0.42 12.80
CA LEU A 101 6.73 -1.55 12.38
C LEU A 101 6.80 -1.56 10.87
N VAL A 102 8.01 -1.73 10.32
CA VAL A 102 8.21 -1.90 8.89
C VAL A 102 8.07 -3.37 8.56
N ALA A 103 7.04 -3.71 7.78
CA ALA A 103 6.74 -5.05 7.32
C ALA A 103 7.30 -5.29 5.92
N PHE A 104 7.87 -6.47 5.72
CA PHE A 104 8.21 -6.99 4.40
C PHE A 104 8.25 -8.53 4.44
N ASP A 105 7.56 -9.19 3.50
CA ASP A 105 7.62 -10.65 3.31
C ASP A 105 7.35 -11.42 4.62
N GLY A 106 6.28 -11.01 5.32
CA GLY A 106 5.86 -11.67 6.55
C GLY A 106 6.74 -11.41 7.77
N LYS A 107 7.64 -10.41 7.73
CA LYS A 107 8.59 -10.10 8.80
C LYS A 107 8.62 -8.62 9.14
N THR A 108 8.91 -8.31 10.40
CA THR A 108 9.32 -6.96 10.82
C THR A 108 10.80 -6.77 10.50
N ILE A 109 11.12 -5.78 9.68
CA ILE A 109 12.49 -5.46 9.24
C ILE A 109 13.01 -4.12 9.78
N GLY A 110 12.18 -3.37 10.49
CA GLY A 110 12.56 -2.10 11.10
C GLY A 110 11.44 -1.54 11.97
N GLN A 111 11.76 -0.46 12.67
CA GLN A 111 10.80 0.32 13.45
C GLN A 111 11.05 1.80 13.21
N LEU A 112 10.00 2.59 13.15
CA LEU A 112 10.06 4.02 12.86
C LEU A 112 9.06 4.74 13.76
N LYS A 113 9.25 6.05 13.89
CA LYS A 113 8.27 6.95 14.47
C LYS A 113 7.99 8.08 13.49
N SER A 114 6.73 8.45 13.33
CA SER A 114 6.36 9.57 12.47
C SER A 114 5.31 10.47 13.11
N THR A 115 5.32 11.74 12.72
CA THR A 115 4.40 12.77 13.20
C THR A 115 3.74 13.48 12.04
N VAL A 116 2.47 13.86 12.20
CA VAL A 116 1.78 14.69 11.21
C VAL A 116 2.48 16.06 11.12
N PRO A 117 2.70 16.62 9.92
CA PRO A 117 3.27 17.96 9.78
C PRO A 117 2.29 19.04 10.23
N ASP A 118 2.80 20.24 10.50
CA ASP A 118 1.97 21.40 10.85
C ASP A 118 1.12 21.91 9.68
N THR A 119 1.56 21.65 8.45
CA THR A 119 0.90 22.12 7.22
C THR A 119 0.98 21.08 6.09
N ILE A 120 -0.04 21.05 5.23
CA ILE A 120 -0.05 20.30 3.97
C ILE A 120 -0.16 21.31 2.80
N PRO A 121 0.96 21.70 2.16
CA PRO A 121 1.01 22.69 1.09
C PRO A 121 0.52 22.19 -0.28
N TYR A 122 0.50 20.88 -0.54
CA TYR A 122 0.11 20.30 -1.84
C TYR A 122 -0.82 19.09 -1.69
N TYR A 123 -1.67 18.85 -2.69
CA TYR A 123 -2.55 17.68 -2.74
C TYR A 123 -1.77 16.36 -2.69
N ALA A 124 -0.61 16.30 -3.36
CA ALA A 124 0.26 15.13 -3.33
C ALA A 124 0.82 14.78 -1.94
N CYS A 125 0.72 15.72 -0.99
CA CYS A 125 1.24 15.57 0.36
C CYS A 125 0.18 15.17 1.38
N VAL A 126 -1.05 14.91 0.93
CA VAL A 126 -2.12 14.40 1.78
C VAL A 126 -1.72 13.05 2.41
N GLY A 127 -1.86 12.97 3.73
CA GLY A 127 -1.49 11.80 4.52
C GLY A 127 0.00 11.59 4.75
N LEU A 128 0.86 12.52 4.31
CA LEU A 128 2.28 12.44 4.62
C LEU A 128 2.55 12.82 6.08
N HIS A 129 3.37 12.00 6.72
CA HIS A 129 3.98 12.23 8.02
C HIS A 129 5.49 12.42 7.85
N VAL A 130 6.05 13.22 8.75
CA VAL A 130 7.49 13.44 8.87
C VAL A 130 8.08 12.36 9.77
N LEU A 131 9.17 11.75 9.33
CA LEU A 131 9.94 10.80 10.14
C LEU A 131 10.83 11.53 11.15
N ASP A 132 11.17 10.87 12.25
CA ASP A 132 12.29 11.31 13.10
C ASP A 132 13.53 11.52 12.20
N PRO A 133 14.19 12.70 12.23
CA PRO A 133 15.37 12.98 11.42
C PRO A 133 16.55 12.01 11.62
N ASN A 134 16.56 11.25 12.72
CA ASN A 134 17.55 10.24 13.03
C ASN A 134 17.07 8.80 12.76
N ALA A 135 15.86 8.63 12.22
CA ALA A 135 15.32 7.31 11.89
C ALA A 135 16.20 6.60 10.86
N LYS A 136 16.49 5.33 11.12
CA LYS A 136 17.14 4.44 10.16
C LYS A 136 16.07 3.73 9.34
N SER A 137 15.73 4.31 8.20
CA SER A 137 14.75 3.74 7.27
C SER A 137 15.34 2.56 6.51
N PRO A 138 14.76 1.35 6.62
CA PRO A 138 15.21 0.21 5.83
C PRO A 138 14.83 0.38 4.35
N THR A 139 15.56 -0.29 3.47
CA THR A 139 15.23 -0.42 2.05
C THR A 139 15.29 -1.88 1.62
N VAL A 140 14.53 -2.22 0.58
CA VAL A 140 14.57 -3.55 -0.03
C VAL A 140 14.77 -3.41 -1.54
N GLY A 141 15.72 -4.19 -2.06
CA GLY A 141 16.01 -4.25 -3.49
C GLY A 141 16.84 -3.07 -4.00
N LYS A 142 16.72 -2.81 -5.30
CA LYS A 142 17.41 -1.72 -6.01
C LYS A 142 16.38 -0.67 -6.42
N ILE A 143 16.87 0.51 -6.80
CA ILE A 143 16.06 1.55 -7.41
C ILE A 143 15.55 1.06 -8.78
N THR A 144 14.25 1.17 -9.03
CA THR A 144 13.61 0.77 -10.29
C THR A 144 12.49 1.74 -10.69
N LYS A 145 11.98 1.61 -11.91
CA LYS A 145 10.80 2.35 -12.39
C LYS A 145 9.46 1.73 -11.97
N GLU A 146 9.46 0.57 -11.31
CA GLU A 146 8.22 -0.16 -10.97
C GLU A 146 7.30 0.64 -10.04
N PHE A 147 7.88 1.50 -9.20
CA PHE A 147 7.16 2.31 -8.21
C PHE A 147 7.34 3.82 -8.46
N ALA A 148 7.73 4.21 -9.68
CA ALA A 148 8.11 5.59 -10.01
C ALA A 148 6.95 6.59 -9.96
N GLY A 149 5.72 6.08 -9.95
CA GLY A 149 4.52 6.91 -9.96
C GLY A 149 4.35 7.70 -11.25
N TRP A 150 3.53 8.75 -11.19
CA TRP A 150 3.33 9.65 -12.32
C TRP A 150 4.60 10.43 -12.70
N SER A 151 5.52 10.61 -11.74
CA SER A 151 6.79 11.30 -11.97
C SER A 151 7.76 10.57 -12.92
N ASP A 152 7.57 9.25 -13.11
CA ASP A 152 8.50 8.34 -13.82
C ASP A 152 9.96 8.38 -13.28
N GLU A 153 10.18 8.95 -12.09
CA GLU A 153 11.48 8.95 -11.42
C GLU A 153 11.72 7.58 -10.74
N PRO A 154 12.80 6.85 -11.08
CA PRO A 154 13.12 5.60 -10.42
C PRO A 154 13.29 5.77 -8.91
N CYS A 155 12.65 4.91 -8.12
CA CYS A 155 12.72 4.95 -6.66
C CYS A 155 12.93 3.55 -6.06
N PHE A 156 13.15 3.47 -4.75
CA PHE A 156 13.08 2.20 -4.04
C PHE A 156 11.61 1.74 -3.93
N ARG A 157 11.42 0.42 -3.88
CA ARG A 157 10.12 -0.16 -3.48
C ARG A 157 9.66 0.46 -2.15
N PRO A 158 8.44 1.03 -2.07
CA PRO A 158 7.87 1.44 -0.80
C PRO A 158 7.66 0.21 0.13
N LEU A 159 7.74 0.40 1.44
CA LEU A 159 7.58 -0.70 2.40
C LEU A 159 6.30 -0.52 3.20
N VAL A 160 5.61 -1.61 3.54
CA VAL A 160 4.38 -1.53 4.34
C VAL A 160 4.73 -1.19 5.78
N LEU A 161 3.92 -0.33 6.39
CA LEU A 161 4.01 0.05 7.80
C LEU A 161 2.75 -0.38 8.53
N VAL A 162 2.90 -0.89 9.75
CA VAL A 162 1.78 -1.33 10.59
C VAL A 162 1.93 -0.73 12.00
N SER A 163 0.85 -0.18 12.56
CA SER A 163 0.86 0.44 13.89
C SER A 163 0.82 -0.57 15.06
N LYS A 164 0.61 -1.86 14.76
CA LYS A 164 0.58 -2.97 15.72
C LYS A 164 1.52 -4.08 15.23
N ASN A 165 1.88 -5.00 16.13
CA ASN A 165 2.78 -6.12 15.87
C ASN A 165 2.15 -7.25 15.04
N TYR A 166 1.60 -6.90 13.88
CA TYR A 166 0.93 -7.78 12.93
C TYR A 166 1.64 -7.66 11.59
N THR A 167 2.65 -8.50 11.37
CA THR A 167 3.43 -8.50 10.11
C THR A 167 3.56 -9.88 9.52
N SER A 168 2.86 -10.90 10.02
CA SER A 168 2.99 -12.27 9.52
C SER A 168 2.42 -12.40 8.10
N ASN A 169 2.94 -13.31 7.28
CA ASN A 169 2.35 -13.68 6.00
C ASN A 169 1.84 -15.13 6.06
N PRO A 170 0.68 -15.38 6.69
CA PRO A 170 0.20 -16.74 6.92
C PRO A 170 -0.04 -17.48 5.62
N GLN A 171 -0.36 -16.79 4.52
CA GLN A 171 -0.58 -17.40 3.20
C GLN A 171 0.70 -17.60 2.39
N MET A 172 1.87 -17.14 2.85
CA MET A 172 3.18 -17.33 2.20
C MET A 172 3.17 -17.04 0.69
N TRP A 173 2.56 -15.93 0.29
CA TRP A 173 2.56 -15.46 -1.09
C TRP A 173 3.98 -15.35 -1.63
N LYS A 174 4.27 -16.05 -2.72
CA LYS A 174 5.62 -16.08 -3.32
C LYS A 174 5.58 -16.05 -4.85
N PRO A 175 6.61 -15.48 -5.51
CA PRO A 175 6.72 -15.54 -6.97
C PRO A 175 6.77 -16.98 -7.47
N VAL A 176 6.04 -17.30 -8.52
CA VAL A 176 6.06 -18.60 -9.19
C VAL A 176 5.92 -18.46 -10.71
N ARG A 177 6.31 -19.50 -11.44
CA ARG A 177 5.89 -19.67 -12.83
C ARG A 177 4.52 -20.36 -12.85
N PRO A 178 3.45 -19.73 -13.39
CA PRO A 178 2.14 -20.36 -13.43
C PRO A 178 2.10 -21.54 -14.41
N PRO A 179 1.24 -22.55 -14.16
CA PRO A 179 0.93 -23.58 -15.16
C PRO A 179 0.34 -22.97 -16.44
N ASN A 180 0.52 -23.64 -17.58
CA ASN A 180 -0.03 -23.17 -18.87
C ASN A 180 -1.56 -23.04 -18.85
N SER A 181 -2.26 -23.88 -18.08
CA SER A 181 -3.72 -23.78 -17.90
C SER A 181 -4.12 -22.45 -17.28
N ILE A 182 -3.39 -21.98 -16.26
CA ILE A 182 -3.60 -20.68 -15.62
C ILE A 182 -3.31 -19.54 -16.59
N ILE A 183 -2.23 -19.65 -17.38
CA ILE A 183 -1.90 -18.66 -18.41
C ILE A 183 -3.04 -18.53 -19.41
N GLN A 184 -3.55 -19.65 -19.93
CA GLN A 184 -4.62 -19.65 -20.93
C GLN A 184 -5.92 -19.06 -20.37
N GLN A 185 -6.32 -19.47 -19.16
CA GLN A 185 -7.51 -18.93 -18.49
C GLN A 185 -7.41 -17.41 -18.29
N CYS A 186 -6.25 -16.91 -17.89
CA CYS A 186 -6.07 -15.47 -17.70
C CYS A 186 -6.00 -14.70 -19.02
N LYS A 187 -5.43 -15.27 -20.09
CA LYS A 187 -5.48 -14.63 -21.42
C LYS A 187 -6.91 -14.52 -21.93
N GLU A 188 -7.75 -15.52 -21.70
CA GLU A 188 -9.18 -15.47 -22.03
C GLU A 188 -9.91 -14.42 -21.20
N ALA A 189 -9.63 -14.34 -19.89
CA ALA A 189 -10.17 -13.30 -19.02
C ALA A 189 -9.72 -11.89 -19.46
N PHE A 190 -8.45 -11.73 -19.83
CA PHE A 190 -7.89 -10.49 -20.33
C PHE A 190 -8.61 -9.99 -21.59
N ILE A 191 -8.81 -10.86 -22.58
CA ILE A 191 -9.54 -10.49 -23.82
C ILE A 191 -10.97 -10.04 -23.50
N LYS A 192 -11.63 -10.68 -22.52
CA LYS A 192 -12.98 -10.27 -22.09
C LYS A 192 -12.98 -8.90 -21.40
N VAL A 193 -11.97 -8.61 -20.59
CA VAL A 193 -11.85 -7.33 -19.87
C VAL A 193 -11.51 -6.19 -20.81
N VAL A 194 -10.51 -6.39 -21.68
CA VAL A 194 -10.00 -5.34 -22.58
C VAL A 194 -10.89 -5.17 -23.81
N GLY A 195 -11.57 -6.23 -24.26
CA GLY A 195 -12.45 -6.18 -25.42
C GLY A 195 -11.69 -6.06 -26.75
N PRO A 196 -12.35 -5.68 -27.85
CA PRO A 196 -11.70 -5.48 -29.14
C PRO A 196 -10.66 -4.35 -29.07
N VAL A 197 -9.50 -4.57 -29.70
CA VAL A 197 -8.40 -3.59 -29.71
C VAL A 197 -8.09 -3.17 -31.15
N ALA A 198 -7.88 -1.87 -31.36
CA ALA A 198 -7.31 -1.36 -32.59
C ALA A 198 -5.80 -1.67 -32.62
N LEU A 199 -5.37 -2.47 -33.60
CA LEU A 199 -3.96 -2.76 -33.85
C LEU A 199 -3.55 -2.14 -35.16
N CYS A 200 -2.29 -1.73 -35.27
CA CYS A 200 -1.73 -1.27 -36.54
C CYS A 200 -1.29 -2.47 -37.38
N ASP A 201 -1.82 -2.62 -38.59
CA ASP A 201 -1.26 -3.54 -39.57
C ASP A 201 0.05 -2.98 -40.12
N GLU A 202 1.15 -3.68 -39.85
CA GLU A 202 2.50 -3.29 -40.24
C GLU A 202 2.66 -3.11 -41.76
N LYS A 203 1.93 -3.90 -42.54
CA LYS A 203 2.02 -3.88 -44.00
C LYS A 203 1.29 -2.68 -44.59
N SER A 204 0.00 -2.54 -44.27
CA SER A 204 -0.85 -1.49 -44.83
C SER A 204 -0.70 -0.14 -44.12
N GLY A 205 -0.26 -0.12 -42.86
CA GLY A 205 -0.33 1.07 -42.01
C GLY A 205 -1.76 1.42 -41.58
N HIS A 206 -2.73 0.53 -41.81
CA HIS A 206 -4.12 0.76 -41.42
C HIS A 206 -4.42 0.14 -40.06
N LYS A 207 -5.39 0.73 -39.35
CA LYS A 207 -5.93 0.16 -38.11
C LYS A 207 -6.82 -1.04 -38.44
N ILE A 208 -6.55 -2.16 -37.78
CA ILE A 208 -7.37 -3.37 -37.79
C ILE A 208 -7.97 -3.59 -36.41
N ILE A 209 -9.26 -3.88 -36.33
CA ILE A 209 -9.90 -4.23 -35.06
C ILE A 209 -9.71 -5.72 -34.82
N ALA A 210 -8.92 -6.06 -33.81
CA ALA A 210 -8.67 -7.44 -33.41
C ALA A 210 -9.56 -7.83 -32.23
N ASN A 211 -10.37 -8.86 -32.45
CA ASN A 211 -11.19 -9.47 -31.38
C ASN A 211 -10.44 -10.58 -30.63
N ASN A 212 -9.35 -11.10 -31.21
CA ASN A 212 -8.48 -12.07 -30.56
C ASN A 212 -7.02 -11.70 -30.83
N TYR A 213 -6.33 -11.33 -29.77
CA TYR A 213 -4.91 -10.95 -29.75
C TYR A 213 -4.16 -11.72 -28.65
N SER A 214 -4.62 -12.94 -28.32
CA SER A 214 -4.05 -13.79 -27.26
C SER A 214 -2.54 -14.03 -27.39
N SER A 215 -2.02 -14.09 -28.62
CA SER A 215 -0.58 -14.24 -28.90
C SER A 215 0.24 -13.01 -28.52
N ARG A 216 -0.39 -11.83 -28.40
CA ARG A 216 0.22 -10.55 -28.00
C ARG A 216 0.07 -10.25 -26.51
N ILE A 217 -0.63 -11.11 -25.77
CA ILE A 217 -0.76 -10.97 -24.32
C ILE A 217 0.46 -11.62 -23.66
N ASN A 218 1.27 -10.79 -23.01
CA ASN A 218 2.44 -11.21 -22.28
C ASN A 218 2.12 -11.43 -20.81
N HIS A 219 2.62 -12.52 -20.28
CA HIS A 219 2.66 -12.77 -18.85
C HIS A 219 3.80 -11.95 -18.23
N ILE A 220 3.50 -11.17 -17.19
CA ILE A 220 4.46 -10.27 -16.56
C ILE A 220 4.97 -10.87 -15.26
N LYS A 221 4.07 -11.15 -14.30
CA LYS A 221 4.40 -11.70 -12.97
C LYS A 221 3.28 -12.60 -12.47
N THR A 222 3.63 -13.60 -11.65
CA THR A 222 2.65 -14.36 -10.87
C THR A 222 3.18 -14.62 -9.47
N TYR A 223 2.28 -14.52 -8.50
CA TYR A 223 2.46 -14.94 -7.13
C TYR A 223 1.46 -16.03 -6.81
N GLN A 224 1.85 -16.98 -5.96
CA GLN A 224 0.98 -18.04 -5.50
C GLN A 224 0.97 -18.08 -3.98
N SER A 225 -0.21 -18.24 -3.39
CA SER A 225 -0.34 -18.53 -1.96
C SER A 225 -0.03 -20.01 -1.67
N LYS A 226 0.28 -20.34 -0.42
CA LYS A 226 0.41 -21.74 0.06
C LYS A 226 -0.85 -22.58 -0.18
N ASP A 227 -1.96 -21.88 -0.33
CA ASP A 227 -3.32 -22.33 -0.41
C ASP A 227 -3.76 -22.61 -1.86
N GLY A 228 -2.87 -22.36 -2.83
CA GLY A 228 -3.11 -22.64 -4.25
C GLY A 228 -3.80 -21.52 -5.02
N GLU A 229 -4.01 -20.35 -4.41
CA GLU A 229 -4.53 -19.17 -5.10
C GLU A 229 -3.42 -18.50 -5.90
N TYR A 230 -3.79 -17.78 -6.97
CA TYR A 230 -2.84 -17.04 -7.79
C TYR A 230 -3.20 -15.57 -7.89
N LEU A 231 -2.17 -14.74 -7.93
CA LEU A 231 -2.25 -13.34 -8.29
C LEU A 231 -1.32 -13.14 -9.49
N THR A 232 -1.86 -12.73 -10.63
CA THR A 232 -1.14 -12.75 -11.91
C THR A 232 -1.37 -11.50 -12.72
N CYS A 233 -0.31 -11.04 -13.39
CA CYS A 233 -0.26 -9.79 -14.12
C CYS A 233 0.05 -10.06 -15.60
N TYR A 234 -0.69 -9.39 -16.48
CA TYR A 234 -0.56 -9.50 -17.92
C TYR A 234 -0.56 -8.11 -18.59
N ARG A 235 0.11 -8.03 -19.75
CA ARG A 235 0.15 -6.82 -20.58
C ARG A 235 -0.14 -7.16 -22.02
N LEU A 236 -0.86 -6.30 -22.72
CA LEU A 236 -0.94 -6.37 -24.18
C LEU A 236 0.29 -5.71 -24.79
N GLU A 237 1.05 -6.44 -25.58
CA GLU A 237 2.14 -5.90 -26.37
C GLU A 237 1.60 -5.38 -27.71
N VAL A 238 1.64 -4.06 -27.86
CA VAL A 238 1.34 -3.40 -29.13
C VAL A 238 2.65 -2.84 -29.67
N PRO A 239 3.19 -3.37 -30.78
CA PRO A 239 4.42 -2.86 -31.36
C PRO A 239 4.20 -1.41 -31.77
N TYR A 240 5.15 -0.55 -31.40
CA TYR A 240 5.17 0.84 -31.85
C TYR A 240 5.22 0.86 -33.38
N ASN A 241 4.28 1.58 -34.00
CA ASN A 241 4.24 1.73 -35.44
C ASN A 241 3.94 3.19 -35.82
N ASN A 242 4.96 3.85 -36.37
CA ASN A 242 4.89 5.25 -36.81
C ASN A 242 3.91 5.49 -37.97
N LYS A 243 3.30 4.45 -38.55
CA LYS A 243 2.30 4.60 -39.61
C LYS A 243 0.89 4.89 -39.09
N CYS A 244 0.60 4.57 -37.83
CA CYS A 244 -0.75 4.70 -37.27
C CYS A 244 -0.91 5.92 -36.32
N ASP A 245 0.12 6.75 -36.16
CA ASP A 245 0.15 7.97 -35.33
C ASP A 245 -0.45 7.82 -33.91
N GLU A 246 -0.41 6.62 -33.33
CA GLU A 246 -0.96 6.37 -31.99
C GLU A 246 0.13 6.13 -30.95
N PHE A 247 0.01 6.87 -29.84
CA PHE A 247 0.79 6.65 -28.63
C PHE A 247 0.41 5.29 -28.04
N SER A 248 1.38 4.39 -27.98
CA SER A 248 1.26 3.02 -27.47
C SER A 248 1.11 2.93 -25.94
N ASP A 249 0.89 4.05 -25.25
CA ASP A 249 0.98 4.14 -23.79
C ASP A 249 -0.28 3.62 -23.07
N ASP A 250 -1.28 3.16 -23.81
CA ASP A 250 -2.62 2.87 -23.26
C ASP A 250 -2.82 1.47 -22.66
N PHE A 251 -1.92 0.51 -22.91
CA PHE A 251 -2.09 -0.84 -22.35
C PHE A 251 -1.33 -1.02 -21.04
N SER A 252 -1.99 -0.64 -19.97
CA SER A 252 -1.50 -0.88 -18.63
C SER A 252 -1.56 -2.35 -18.21
N ASP A 253 -0.69 -2.71 -17.26
CA ASP A 253 -0.69 -4.02 -16.61
C ASP A 253 -2.06 -4.32 -15.98
N GLN A 254 -2.64 -5.45 -16.37
CA GLN A 254 -3.91 -5.97 -15.87
C GLN A 254 -3.66 -7.09 -14.86
N TRP A 255 -4.24 -6.97 -13.67
CA TRP A 255 -4.10 -7.94 -12.59
C TRP A 255 -5.33 -8.80 -12.42
N PHE A 256 -5.10 -10.10 -12.24
CA PHE A 256 -6.14 -11.09 -12.00
C PHE A 256 -5.85 -11.88 -10.74
N PHE A 257 -6.88 -12.11 -9.95
CA PHE A 257 -6.89 -13.06 -8.85
C PHE A 257 -7.56 -14.35 -9.28
N ILE A 258 -7.00 -15.48 -8.89
CA ILE A 258 -7.54 -16.80 -9.13
C ILE A 258 -7.69 -17.49 -7.79
N ASN A 259 -8.93 -17.78 -7.42
CA ASN A 259 -9.22 -18.43 -6.14
C ASN A 259 -8.91 -19.93 -6.18
N LYS A 260 -9.08 -20.61 -5.04
CA LYS A 260 -8.85 -22.06 -4.89
C LYS A 260 -9.68 -22.93 -5.83
N THR A 261 -10.83 -22.45 -6.29
CA THR A 261 -11.71 -23.18 -7.20
C THR A 261 -11.37 -22.94 -8.67
N GLY A 262 -10.34 -22.13 -8.96
CA GLY A 262 -9.95 -21.76 -10.33
C GLY A 262 -10.80 -20.65 -10.94
N SER A 263 -11.63 -19.94 -10.15
CA SER A 263 -12.38 -18.79 -10.65
C SER A 263 -11.44 -17.61 -10.85
N VAL A 264 -11.46 -17.02 -12.05
CA VAL A 264 -10.64 -15.87 -12.42
C VAL A 264 -11.44 -14.58 -12.22
N GLN A 265 -10.89 -13.65 -11.44
CA GLN A 265 -11.43 -12.31 -11.20
C GLN A 265 -10.41 -11.28 -11.67
N HIS A 266 -10.85 -10.32 -12.49
CA HIS A 266 -10.07 -9.10 -12.73
C HIS A 266 -10.13 -8.21 -11.50
N ILE A 267 -8.98 -7.82 -10.96
CA ILE A 267 -8.92 -7.01 -9.73
C ILE A 267 -8.48 -5.57 -9.96
N GLY A 268 -7.96 -5.25 -11.14
CA GLY A 268 -7.63 -3.88 -11.52
C GLY A 268 -6.40 -3.78 -12.40
N GLU A 269 -6.03 -2.55 -12.70
CA GLU A 269 -4.94 -2.20 -13.60
C GLU A 269 -4.04 -1.12 -12.99
N LYS A 270 -2.89 -0.84 -13.63
CA LYS A 270 -1.97 0.24 -13.20
C LYS A 270 -1.49 0.10 -11.75
N MET A 271 -1.25 -1.15 -11.36
CA MET A 271 -0.83 -1.52 -10.00
C MET A 271 0.52 -2.23 -10.01
N ALA A 272 1.29 -2.04 -8.95
CA ALA A 272 2.49 -2.82 -8.64
C ALA A 272 2.37 -3.43 -7.24
N LEU A 273 2.54 -4.76 -7.13
CA LEU A 273 2.41 -5.46 -5.85
C LEU A 273 3.50 -4.99 -4.87
N LEU A 274 3.06 -4.48 -3.72
CA LEU A 274 3.93 -3.98 -2.68
C LEU A 274 4.36 -5.09 -1.72
N ASP A 275 3.38 -5.67 -1.02
CA ASP A 275 3.56 -6.73 -0.04
C ASP A 275 2.24 -7.49 0.23
N ALA A 276 2.37 -8.63 0.89
CA ALA A 276 1.28 -9.47 1.36
C ALA A 276 1.50 -9.88 2.82
N GLY A 277 0.55 -9.55 3.69
CA GLY A 277 0.66 -9.84 5.12
C GLY A 277 -0.68 -9.74 5.84
N ASP A 278 -0.83 -10.48 6.92
CA ASP A 278 -1.94 -10.44 7.86
C ASP A 278 -1.70 -9.27 8.82
N TYR A 279 -2.25 -8.12 8.45
CA TYR A 279 -2.04 -6.85 9.13
C TYR A 279 -3.09 -6.57 10.20
N ASP A 280 -4.13 -7.39 10.33
CA ASP A 280 -5.12 -7.31 11.40
C ASP A 280 -5.22 -8.54 12.33
N LYS A 281 -4.39 -9.56 12.06
CA LYS A 281 -4.29 -10.80 12.82
C LYS A 281 -5.53 -11.68 12.71
N ASP A 282 -6.24 -11.66 11.58
CA ASP A 282 -7.37 -12.54 11.30
C ASP A 282 -6.97 -13.89 10.68
N GLY A 283 -5.68 -14.07 10.34
CA GLY A 283 -5.12 -15.27 9.73
C GLY A 283 -5.19 -15.29 8.20
N ILE A 284 -5.69 -14.24 7.56
CA ILE A 284 -5.77 -14.03 6.12
C ILE A 284 -4.82 -12.87 5.76
N SER A 285 -4.10 -12.98 4.63
CA SER A 285 -3.23 -11.87 4.22
C SER A 285 -4.04 -10.78 3.53
N GLU A 286 -3.87 -9.53 3.96
CA GLU A 286 -4.08 -8.35 3.12
C GLU A 286 -3.01 -8.24 2.03
N ILE A 287 -3.42 -7.74 0.86
CA ILE A 287 -2.54 -7.54 -0.29
C ILE A 287 -2.56 -6.07 -0.67
N ILE A 288 -1.40 -5.42 -0.63
CA ILE A 288 -1.27 -3.98 -0.91
C ILE A 288 -0.57 -3.79 -2.23
N PHE A 289 -1.13 -2.92 -3.06
CA PHE A 289 -0.54 -2.47 -4.30
C PHE A 289 -0.21 -0.98 -4.22
N TRP A 290 0.93 -0.61 -4.79
CA TRP A 290 1.14 0.73 -5.32
C TRP A 290 0.24 0.92 -6.54
N TYR A 291 -0.36 2.10 -6.68
CA TYR A 291 -1.24 2.47 -7.77
C TYR A 291 -0.76 3.77 -8.39
N SER A 292 -0.71 3.84 -9.73
CA SER A 292 -0.27 5.05 -10.42
C SER A 292 -0.88 5.18 -11.81
N ARG A 293 -1.49 6.33 -12.08
CA ARG A 293 -2.00 6.71 -13.39
C ARG A 293 -1.64 8.17 -13.68
N TYR A 294 -2.11 8.67 -14.82
CA TYR A 294 -1.97 10.08 -15.16
C TYR A 294 -2.54 10.96 -14.06
N ASP A 295 -1.70 11.83 -13.50
CA ASP A 295 -2.04 12.81 -12.46
C ASP A 295 -2.68 12.20 -11.19
N GLU A 296 -2.44 10.91 -10.91
CA GLU A 296 -2.93 10.28 -9.68
C GLU A 296 -2.06 9.11 -9.27
N ASP A 297 -1.57 9.15 -8.03
CA ASP A 297 -0.85 8.06 -7.39
C ASP A 297 -1.59 7.62 -6.12
N GLY A 298 -1.28 6.44 -5.60
CA GLY A 298 -1.95 5.91 -4.44
C GLY A 298 -1.61 4.48 -4.06
N TYR A 299 -2.47 3.93 -3.22
CA TYR A 299 -2.41 2.55 -2.77
C TYR A 299 -3.79 1.92 -2.78
N ILE A 300 -3.81 0.61 -3.07
CA ILE A 300 -5.02 -0.21 -2.98
C ILE A 300 -4.72 -1.40 -2.08
N LEU A 301 -5.51 -1.56 -1.03
CA LEU A 301 -5.46 -2.68 -0.10
C LEU A 301 -6.64 -3.61 -0.39
N PHE A 302 -6.36 -4.84 -0.82
CA PHE A 302 -7.34 -5.91 -0.95
C PHE A 302 -7.36 -6.78 0.30
N TYR A 303 -8.55 -7.18 0.73
CA TYR A 303 -8.76 -8.02 1.91
C TYR A 303 -9.94 -8.96 1.71
N ASN A 304 -10.10 -9.94 2.62
CA ASN A 304 -11.15 -10.95 2.54
C ASN A 304 -11.17 -11.69 1.18
N HIS A 305 -10.03 -12.27 0.78
CA HIS A 305 -9.86 -12.98 -0.50
C HIS A 305 -10.26 -12.14 -1.73
N PHE A 306 -9.81 -10.87 -1.80
CA PHE A 306 -10.08 -9.93 -2.90
C PHE A 306 -11.58 -9.62 -3.14
N SER A 307 -12.46 -9.99 -2.21
CA SER A 307 -13.88 -9.59 -2.28
C SER A 307 -14.10 -8.13 -1.90
N ASN A 308 -13.18 -7.54 -1.13
CA ASN A 308 -13.22 -6.15 -0.70
C ASN A 308 -11.88 -5.46 -0.98
N HIS A 309 -11.94 -4.13 -1.09
CA HIS A 309 -10.74 -3.29 -1.15
C HIS A 309 -10.98 -1.92 -0.50
N ALA A 310 -9.88 -1.27 -0.12
CA ALA A 310 -9.83 0.14 0.23
C ALA A 310 -8.81 0.84 -0.68
N LYS A 311 -9.12 2.04 -1.15
CA LYS A 311 -8.26 2.84 -2.05
C LYS A 311 -7.95 4.18 -1.40
N PHE A 312 -6.68 4.54 -1.37
CA PHE A 312 -6.18 5.85 -0.95
C PHE A 312 -5.40 6.43 -2.12
N THR A 313 -5.81 7.59 -2.65
CA THR A 313 -5.09 8.27 -3.73
C THR A 313 -4.87 9.74 -3.44
N TRP A 314 -3.96 10.34 -4.19
CA TRP A 314 -3.79 11.78 -4.29
C TRP A 314 -3.56 12.15 -5.76
N ASN A 315 -3.89 13.38 -6.12
CA ASN A 315 -3.59 13.98 -7.41
C ASN A 315 -2.48 15.03 -7.27
N TYR A 316 -2.03 15.60 -8.39
CA TYR A 316 -1.05 16.68 -8.40
C TYR A 316 -1.69 18.05 -8.68
N HIS A 317 -3.01 18.12 -8.90
CA HIS A 317 -3.74 19.33 -9.31
C HIS A 317 -5.01 19.62 -8.50
#